data_AF-A0A960Z168-F1
#
_entry.id   AF-A0A960Z168-F1
#
_cell.length_a   1.000
_cell.length_b   1.000
_cell.length_c   1.000
_cell.angle_alpha   90.00
_cell.angle_beta   90.00
_cell.angle_gamma   90.00
#
_symmetry.space_group_name_H-M   'P 1'
#
loop_
_entity.id
_entity.type
_entity.pdbx_description
1 polymer ?
#
loop_
_entity_poly.entity_id
_entity_poly.type
_entity_poly.pdbx_seq_one_letter_code
_entity_poly.pdbx_strand_id
1 'polypeptide(L)'
;MTGKMQEKVVMDDKTLMLFEGNLKRIFALKVSRSTFREIQNVILNCCNQNKELANVLFEILLTGQIPEHLGNEKQKDVLEDVVRHFTIPTRLAKEIYERGDFINIITSDAVSQKDKLAFVNCIRRIDGKELTFMTDPESTLHLIQHFVGRMGEIEKAPGGKSILTKHKETLTTIYERLKHLVK
;
A
#
# COMPACT_ATOMS: atom_id res chain seq x y z
N MET A 1 -9.64 33.29 -26.74
CA MET A 1 -8.97 32.02 -26.36
C MET A 1 -7.53 32.34 -26.01
N THR A 2 -7.28 32.75 -24.77
CA THR A 2 -5.95 33.08 -24.27
C THR A 2 -5.34 31.79 -23.70
N GLY A 3 -4.41 31.20 -24.45
CA GLY A 3 -3.58 30.11 -23.97
C GLY A 3 -2.77 30.60 -22.78
N LYS A 4 -3.04 30.08 -21.58
CA LYS A 4 -2.15 30.26 -20.44
C LYS A 4 -0.81 29.63 -20.84
N MET A 5 0.21 30.46 -21.04
CA MET A 5 1.60 30.01 -21.04
C MET A 5 1.79 29.24 -19.72
N GLN A 6 2.02 27.92 -19.81
CA GLN A 6 2.46 27.15 -18.66
C GLN A 6 3.77 27.79 -18.20
N GLU A 7 3.76 28.40 -17.02
CA GLU A 7 4.99 28.85 -16.38
C GLU A 7 5.95 27.67 -16.37
N LYS A 8 7.12 27.88 -16.97
CA LYS A 8 8.17 26.88 -17.03
C LYS A 8 8.62 26.67 -15.60
N VAL A 9 8.12 25.61 -14.95
CA VAL A 9 8.50 25.27 -13.59
C VAL A 9 10.01 24.97 -13.60
N VAL A 10 10.81 25.94 -13.14
CA VAL A 10 12.27 25.80 -13.11
C VAL A 10 12.66 25.09 -11.82
N MET A 11 13.30 23.93 -11.96
CA MET A 11 13.95 23.22 -10.87
C MET A 11 15.44 23.58 -10.89
N ASP A 12 15.99 24.02 -9.76
CA ASP A 12 17.43 24.23 -9.63
C ASP A 12 18.14 22.92 -9.23
N ASP A 13 19.42 22.80 -9.59
CA ASP A 13 20.21 21.58 -9.30
C ASP A 13 20.31 21.32 -7.79
N LYS A 14 20.31 22.40 -6.99
CA LYS A 14 20.35 22.32 -5.54
C LYS A 14 19.09 21.67 -4.95
N THR A 15 17.90 22.05 -5.42
CA THR A 15 16.63 21.43 -4.98
C THR A 15 16.62 19.96 -5.35
N LEU A 16 17.08 19.60 -6.54
CA LEU A 16 17.10 18.22 -7.01
C LEU A 16 18.03 17.33 -6.18
N MET A 17 19.26 17.80 -5.90
CA MET A 17 20.20 17.08 -5.04
C MET A 17 19.71 16.97 -3.59
N LEU A 18 19.11 18.03 -3.04
CA LEU A 18 18.52 18.01 -1.71
C LEU A 18 17.34 17.04 -1.65
N PHE A 19 16.49 17.03 -2.67
CA PHE A 19 15.35 16.14 -2.77
C PHE A 19 15.79 14.67 -2.79
N GLU A 20 16.72 14.31 -3.69
CA GLU A 20 17.28 12.97 -3.77
C GLU A 20 17.94 12.54 -2.45
N GLY A 21 18.79 13.39 -1.86
CA GLY A 21 19.47 13.09 -0.60
C GLY A 21 18.51 12.88 0.58
N ASN A 22 17.44 13.66 0.66
CA ASN A 22 16.42 13.49 1.70
C ASN A 22 15.61 12.19 1.50
N LEU A 23 15.25 11.83 0.27
CA LEU A 23 14.57 10.57 -0.01
C LEU A 23 15.45 9.37 0.36
N LYS A 24 16.75 9.39 0.00
CA LYS A 24 17.72 8.38 0.45
C LYS A 24 17.72 8.22 1.96
N ARG A 25 17.70 9.33 2.71
CA ARG A 25 17.67 9.30 4.18
C ARG A 25 16.37 8.72 4.72
N ILE A 26 15.22 9.14 4.20
CA ILE A 26 13.90 8.64 4.63
C ILE A 26 13.83 7.13 4.43
N PHE A 27 14.19 6.65 3.23
CA PHE A 27 14.07 5.24 2.86
C PHE A 27 15.24 4.37 3.34
N ALA A 28 16.27 4.96 3.97
CA ALA A 28 17.26 4.19 4.72
C ALA A 28 16.66 3.58 6.00
N LEU A 29 15.53 4.12 6.49
CA LEU A 29 14.79 3.59 7.63
C LEU A 29 13.61 2.74 7.17
N LYS A 30 13.13 1.86 8.06
CA LYS A 30 11.94 1.06 7.81
C LYS A 30 10.72 1.97 7.59
N VAL A 31 10.04 1.77 6.47
CA VAL A 31 8.81 2.50 6.14
C VAL A 31 7.74 2.28 7.22
N SER A 32 7.10 3.37 7.65
CA SER A 32 6.10 3.38 8.72
C SER A 32 4.96 4.35 8.39
N ARG A 33 4.00 4.50 9.32
CA ARG A 33 2.85 5.40 9.15
C ARG A 33 3.21 6.88 9.01
N SER A 34 4.36 7.31 9.52
CA SER A 34 4.79 8.71 9.37
C SER A 34 5.54 8.96 8.06
N THR A 35 6.06 7.92 7.41
CA THR A 35 6.96 8.05 6.26
C THR A 35 6.33 8.81 5.11
N PHE A 36 5.05 8.57 4.80
CA PHE A 36 4.38 9.31 3.73
C PHE A 36 4.26 10.82 4.03
N ARG A 37 3.96 11.18 5.29
CA ARG A 37 3.94 12.60 5.71
C ARG A 37 5.34 13.21 5.72
N GLU A 38 6.36 12.43 6.03
CA GLU A 38 7.74 12.88 5.99
C GLU A 38 8.19 13.20 4.56
N ILE A 39 7.84 12.35 3.59
CA ILE A 39 8.02 12.61 2.16
C ILE A 39 7.30 13.91 1.77
N GLN A 40 6.06 14.08 2.25
CA GLN A 40 5.29 15.29 1.95
C GLN A 40 6.00 16.56 2.46
N ASN A 41 6.51 16.52 3.67
CA ASN A 41 7.25 17.63 4.28
C ASN A 41 8.56 17.91 3.54
N VAL A 42 9.30 16.88 3.13
CA VAL A 42 10.54 17.05 2.36
C VAL A 42 10.27 17.74 1.03
N ILE A 43 9.24 17.35 0.29
CA ILE A 43 8.89 17.97 -0.99
C ILE A 43 8.55 19.46 -0.79
N LEU A 44 7.70 19.77 0.19
CA LEU A 44 7.33 21.16 0.48
C LEU A 44 8.53 22.02 0.89
N ASN A 45 9.45 21.46 1.67
CA ASN A 45 10.66 22.15 2.12
C ASN A 45 11.65 22.36 0.96
N CYS A 46 11.85 21.36 0.10
CA CYS A 46 12.74 21.48 -1.06
C CYS A 46 12.22 22.52 -2.05
N CYS A 47 10.90 22.61 -2.23
CA CYS A 47 10.29 23.58 -3.14
C CYS A 47 10.14 25.00 -2.57
N ASN A 48 10.70 25.31 -1.40
CA ASN A 48 10.49 26.60 -0.69
C ASN A 48 8.99 26.99 -0.62
N GLN A 49 8.11 26.02 -0.34
CA GLN A 49 6.64 26.18 -0.32
C GLN A 49 5.99 26.54 -1.67
N ASN A 50 6.70 26.45 -2.80
CA ASN A 50 6.09 26.52 -4.13
C ASN A 50 5.19 25.29 -4.35
N LYS A 51 3.87 25.52 -4.26
CA LYS A 51 2.86 24.46 -4.38
C LYS A 51 2.82 23.80 -5.75
N GLU A 52 3.11 24.53 -6.82
CA GLU A 52 3.05 23.98 -8.18
C GLU A 52 4.20 22.99 -8.41
N LEU A 53 5.43 23.38 -8.07
CA LEU A 53 6.59 22.49 -8.14
C LEU A 53 6.44 21.30 -7.18
N ALA A 54 5.93 21.52 -5.97
CA ALA A 54 5.66 20.45 -5.03
C ALA A 54 4.66 19.42 -5.59
N ASN A 55 3.55 19.88 -6.18
CA ASN A 55 2.57 19.00 -6.81
C ASN A 55 3.18 18.18 -7.96
N VAL A 56 4.02 18.81 -8.79
CA VAL A 56 4.73 18.10 -9.86
C VAL A 56 5.65 17.01 -9.29
N LEU A 57 6.45 17.31 -8.28
CA LEU A 57 7.32 16.33 -7.63
C LEU A 57 6.55 15.19 -6.95
N PHE A 58 5.39 15.49 -6.34
CA PHE A 58 4.50 14.46 -5.82
C PHE A 58 3.98 13.54 -6.91
N GLU A 59 3.47 14.11 -8.00
CA GLU A 59 2.96 13.33 -9.13
C GLU A 59 4.06 12.48 -9.75
N ILE A 60 5.28 12.99 -9.89
CA ILE A 60 6.43 12.21 -10.37
C ILE A 60 6.70 11.01 -9.47
N LEU A 61 6.76 11.18 -8.14
CA LEU A 61 7.00 10.06 -7.23
C LEU A 61 5.85 9.05 -7.22
N LEU A 62 4.61 9.51 -7.36
CA LEU A 62 3.44 8.63 -7.31
C LEU A 62 3.16 7.93 -8.64
N THR A 63 3.42 8.55 -9.78
CA THR A 63 3.11 8.01 -11.12
C THR A 63 4.34 7.41 -11.80
N GLY A 64 5.53 7.92 -11.49
CA GLY A 64 6.76 7.65 -12.22
C GLY A 64 6.86 8.39 -13.57
N GLN A 65 5.97 9.34 -13.85
CA GLN A 65 5.94 10.09 -15.10
C GLN A 65 6.58 11.46 -14.91
N ILE A 66 7.64 11.74 -15.68
CA ILE A 66 8.34 13.03 -15.68
C ILE A 66 7.73 13.91 -16.77
N PRO A 67 7.21 15.12 -16.47
CA PRO A 67 6.70 16.03 -17.48
C PRO A 67 7.79 16.47 -18.47
N GLU A 68 7.47 16.52 -19.76
CA GLU A 68 8.46 16.83 -20.82
C GLU A 68 9.10 18.22 -20.67
N HIS A 69 8.37 19.17 -20.09
CA HIS A 69 8.80 20.56 -19.91
C HIS A 69 9.62 20.80 -18.63
N LEU A 70 9.86 19.75 -17.82
CA LEU A 70 10.56 19.88 -16.54
C LEU A 70 12.07 19.69 -16.71
N GLY A 71 12.82 20.74 -16.34
CA GLY A 71 14.28 20.70 -16.25
C GLY A 71 15.04 20.61 -17.58
N ASN A 72 16.37 20.61 -17.49
CA ASN A 72 17.29 20.30 -18.59
C ASN A 72 17.57 18.78 -18.67
N GLU A 73 18.27 18.32 -19.72
CA GLU A 73 18.56 16.87 -19.91
C GLU A 73 19.25 16.24 -18.70
N LYS A 74 20.26 16.90 -18.11
CA LYS A 74 20.97 16.39 -16.93
C LYS A 74 20.07 16.25 -15.70
N GLN A 75 19.13 17.17 -15.51
CA GLN A 75 18.16 17.12 -14.43
C GLN A 75 17.14 16.01 -14.64
N LYS A 76 16.78 15.73 -15.90
CA LYS A 76 15.93 14.59 -16.24
C LYS A 76 16.62 13.27 -15.89
N ASP A 77 17.90 13.10 -16.21
CA ASP A 77 18.65 11.89 -15.86
C ASP A 77 18.62 11.60 -14.34
N VAL A 78 18.82 12.64 -13.52
CA VAL A 78 18.76 12.50 -12.04
C VAL A 78 17.34 12.23 -11.56
N LEU A 79 16.33 12.86 -12.15
CA LEU A 79 14.92 12.59 -11.84
C LEU A 79 14.51 11.18 -12.24
N GLU A 80 15.02 10.65 -13.34
CA GLU A 80 14.81 9.26 -13.76
C GLU A 80 15.40 8.29 -12.74
N ASP A 81 16.58 8.58 -12.20
CA ASP A 81 17.17 7.78 -11.12
C ASP A 81 16.33 7.83 -9.84
N VAL A 82 15.84 9.02 -9.48
CA VAL A 82 14.92 9.21 -8.35
C VAL A 82 13.63 8.41 -8.54
N VAL A 83 13.00 8.49 -9.71
CA VAL A 83 11.79 7.73 -10.05
C VAL A 83 12.05 6.23 -9.93
N ARG A 84 13.14 5.75 -10.54
CA ARG A 84 13.51 4.34 -10.55
C ARG A 84 13.65 3.78 -9.13
N HIS A 85 14.25 4.55 -8.22
CA HIS A 85 14.53 4.08 -6.86
C HIS A 85 13.40 4.35 -5.87
N PHE A 86 12.65 5.44 -6.01
CA PHE A 86 11.74 5.92 -4.95
C PHE A 86 10.25 5.89 -5.29
N THR A 87 9.85 5.62 -6.54
CA THR A 87 8.42 5.53 -6.87
C THR A 87 7.71 4.40 -6.11
N ILE A 88 8.24 3.17 -6.17
CA ILE A 88 7.63 2.02 -5.49
C ILE A 88 7.66 2.18 -3.95
N PRO A 89 8.78 2.55 -3.31
CA PRO A 89 8.80 2.84 -1.88
C PRO A 89 7.82 3.95 -1.45
N THR A 90 7.66 5.00 -2.26
CA THR A 90 6.70 6.09 -1.98
C THR A 90 5.26 5.60 -2.04
N ARG A 91 4.91 4.79 -3.05
CA ARG A 91 3.59 4.15 -3.15
C ARG A 91 3.30 3.25 -1.96
N LEU A 92 4.28 2.45 -1.54
CA LEU A 92 4.16 1.61 -0.34
C LEU A 92 3.98 2.45 0.92
N ALA A 93 4.73 3.55 1.08
CA ALA A 93 4.56 4.46 2.21
C ALA A 93 3.15 5.06 2.26
N LYS A 94 2.60 5.45 1.10
CA LYS A 94 1.21 5.91 0.98
C LYS A 94 0.22 4.81 1.39
N GLU A 95 0.43 3.59 0.91
CA GLU A 95 -0.45 2.46 1.23
C GLU A 95 -0.42 2.12 2.74
N ILE A 96 0.76 2.15 3.36
CA ILE A 96 0.93 1.95 4.80
C ILE A 96 0.24 3.07 5.61
N TYR A 97 0.31 4.31 5.12
CA TYR A 97 -0.37 5.45 5.72
C TYR A 97 -1.90 5.28 5.69
N GLU A 98 -2.47 4.87 4.55
CA GLU A 98 -3.92 4.75 4.37
C GLU A 98 -4.50 3.50 5.04
N ARG A 99 -3.81 2.36 4.95
CA ARG A 99 -4.36 1.05 5.34
C ARG A 99 -3.32 0.06 5.89
N GLY A 100 -2.24 0.54 6.51
CA GLY A 100 -1.14 -0.32 6.96
C GLY A 100 -1.50 -1.46 7.94
N ASP A 101 -2.62 -1.36 8.65
CA ASP A 101 -3.08 -2.42 9.58
C ASP A 101 -3.88 -3.54 8.88
N PHE A 102 -4.17 -3.42 7.58
CA PHE A 102 -4.93 -4.42 6.85
C PHE A 102 -4.08 -5.66 6.57
N ILE A 103 -4.72 -6.83 6.55
CA ILE A 103 -4.09 -8.09 6.17
C ILE A 103 -3.66 -8.00 4.70
N ASN A 104 -2.42 -8.38 4.41
CA ASN A 104 -1.87 -8.44 3.06
C ASN A 104 -1.77 -9.88 2.57
N ILE A 105 -1.21 -10.77 3.38
CA ILE A 105 -1.06 -12.19 3.05
C ILE A 105 -1.23 -13.05 4.30
N ILE A 106 -1.76 -14.26 4.09
CA ILE A 106 -1.82 -15.32 5.09
C ILE A 106 -1.17 -16.59 4.51
N THR A 107 -0.33 -17.24 5.30
CA THR A 107 0.22 -18.57 4.99
C THR A 107 -0.11 -19.53 6.13
N SER A 108 -0.26 -20.81 5.81
CA SER A 108 -0.62 -21.84 6.78
C SER A 108 0.14 -23.12 6.47
N ASP A 109 0.92 -23.61 7.43
CA ASP A 109 1.62 -24.89 7.35
C ASP A 109 0.91 -25.93 8.22
N ALA A 110 0.55 -27.08 7.63
CA ALA A 110 -0.03 -28.19 8.38
C ALA A 110 1.07 -28.96 9.13
N VAL A 111 0.88 -29.12 10.43
CA VAL A 111 1.79 -29.88 11.30
C VAL A 111 1.02 -30.99 12.00
N SER A 112 1.63 -32.17 12.08
CA SER A 112 1.08 -33.31 12.82
C SER A 112 1.97 -33.60 14.01
N GLN A 113 1.42 -33.53 15.22
CA GLN A 113 2.14 -33.84 16.45
C GLN A 113 1.32 -34.79 17.31
N LYS A 114 1.83 -36.01 17.54
CA LYS A 114 1.20 -37.02 18.40
C LYS A 114 -0.29 -37.22 18.07
N ASP A 115 -0.58 -37.51 16.80
CA ASP A 115 -1.92 -37.72 16.24
C ASP A 115 -2.88 -36.52 16.28
N LYS A 116 -2.39 -35.32 16.63
CA LYS A 116 -3.14 -34.07 16.50
C LYS A 116 -2.68 -33.31 15.28
N LEU A 117 -3.63 -32.97 14.40
CA LEU A 117 -3.42 -32.03 13.31
C LEU A 117 -3.51 -30.60 13.87
N ALA A 118 -2.57 -29.74 13.48
CA ALA A 118 -2.63 -28.31 13.73
C ALA A 118 -2.10 -27.56 12.52
N PHE A 119 -2.39 -26.26 12.46
CA PHE A 119 -1.93 -25.34 11.44
C PHE A 119 -1.13 -24.23 12.10
N VAL A 120 0.08 -23.99 11.61
CA VAL A 120 0.87 -22.81 11.95
C VAL A 120 0.52 -21.73 10.94
N ASN A 121 -0.24 -20.73 11.37
CA ASN A 121 -0.67 -19.63 10.52
C ASN A 121 0.24 -18.43 10.71
N CYS A 122 0.64 -17.77 9.63
CA CYS A 122 1.30 -16.48 9.66
C CYS A 122 0.47 -15.46 8.88
N ILE A 123 0.04 -14.40 9.54
CA ILE A 123 -0.59 -13.24 8.89
C ILE A 123 0.43 -12.14 8.81
N ARG A 124 0.65 -11.60 7.61
CA ARG A 124 1.44 -10.39 7.39
C ARG A 124 0.52 -9.25 6.95
N ARG A 125 0.64 -8.10 7.61
CA ARG A 125 -0.09 -6.87 7.29
C ARG A 125 0.62 -6.06 6.22
N ILE A 126 -0.04 -5.03 5.68
CA ILE A 126 0.53 -4.12 4.69
C ILE A 126 1.78 -3.40 5.23
N ASP A 127 1.82 -3.05 6.52
CA ASP A 127 3.00 -2.48 7.18
C ASP A 127 4.16 -3.47 7.40
N GLY A 128 4.00 -4.72 6.95
CA GLY A 128 4.99 -5.76 7.06
C GLY A 128 5.15 -6.35 8.46
N LYS A 129 4.28 -6.00 9.42
CA LYS A 129 4.25 -6.73 10.70
C LYS A 129 3.59 -8.09 10.52
N GLU A 130 4.15 -9.07 11.21
CA GLU A 130 3.72 -10.46 11.15
C GLU A 130 3.17 -10.89 12.50
N LEU A 131 2.13 -11.74 12.45
CA LEU A 131 1.57 -12.42 13.60
C LEU A 131 1.47 -13.90 13.28
N THR A 132 2.20 -14.71 14.04
CA THR A 132 2.09 -16.16 14.00
C THR A 132 1.13 -16.65 15.07
N PHE A 133 0.23 -17.56 14.71
CA PHE A 133 -0.69 -18.21 15.65
C PHE A 133 -1.03 -19.62 15.18
N MET A 134 -1.25 -20.52 16.14
CA MET A 134 -1.62 -21.90 15.82
C MET A 134 -3.11 -22.11 15.93
N THR A 135 -3.66 -22.95 15.07
CA THR A 135 -5.04 -23.42 15.17
C THR A 135 -5.08 -24.93 15.01
N ASP A 136 -5.87 -25.60 15.84
CA ASP A 136 -6.32 -26.97 15.58
C ASP A 136 -7.60 -26.95 14.71
N PRO A 137 -8.16 -28.10 14.29
CA PRO A 137 -9.38 -28.13 13.49
C PRO A 137 -10.56 -27.41 14.16
N GLU A 138 -10.73 -27.55 15.47
CA GLU A 138 -11.82 -26.90 16.22
C GLU A 138 -11.69 -25.37 16.20
N SER A 139 -10.52 -24.86 16.54
CA SER A 139 -10.22 -23.42 16.50
C SER A 139 -10.35 -22.85 15.09
N THR A 140 -10.00 -23.63 14.07
CA THR A 140 -10.15 -23.25 12.66
C THR A 140 -11.63 -23.11 12.30
N LEU A 141 -12.48 -24.05 12.73
CA LEU A 141 -13.93 -23.95 12.53
C LEU A 141 -14.54 -22.74 13.27
N HIS A 142 -14.09 -22.46 14.49
CA HIS A 142 -14.50 -21.26 15.23
C HIS A 142 -14.14 -19.96 14.49
N LEU A 143 -12.95 -19.88 13.88
CA LEU A 143 -12.57 -18.72 13.06
C LEU A 143 -13.45 -18.59 11.80
N ILE A 144 -13.74 -19.70 11.12
CA ILE A 144 -14.65 -19.70 9.96
C ILE A 144 -16.03 -19.17 10.37
N GLN A 145 -16.59 -19.70 11.46
CA GLN A 145 -17.89 -19.27 11.97
C GLN A 145 -17.90 -17.80 12.35
N HIS A 146 -16.83 -17.31 13.00
CA HIS A 146 -16.67 -15.90 13.33
C HIS A 146 -16.71 -15.02 12.07
N PHE A 147 -15.90 -15.34 11.05
CA PHE A 147 -15.84 -14.54 9.83
C PHE A 147 -17.13 -14.60 9.01
N VAL A 148 -17.81 -15.74 8.95
CA VAL A 148 -19.16 -15.86 8.36
C VAL A 148 -20.15 -14.97 9.11
N GLY A 149 -20.10 -14.96 10.45
CA GLY A 149 -20.90 -14.06 11.28
C GLY A 149 -20.67 -12.58 10.94
N ARG A 150 -19.40 -12.17 10.75
CA ARG A 150 -19.05 -10.81 10.30
C ARG A 150 -19.62 -10.49 8.91
N MET A 151 -19.65 -11.45 7.98
CA MET A 151 -20.31 -11.26 6.67
C MET A 151 -21.81 -11.03 6.81
N GLY A 152 -22.48 -11.75 7.73
CA GLY A 152 -23.90 -11.52 8.04
C GLY A 152 -24.16 -10.15 8.67
N GLU A 153 -23.22 -9.59 9.41
CA GLU A 153 -23.31 -8.20 9.91
C GLU A 153 -23.14 -7.18 8.79
N ILE A 154 -22.21 -7.41 7.86
CA ILE A 154 -22.04 -6.57 6.67
C ILE A 154 -23.36 -6.52 5.88
N GLU A 155 -24.05 -7.64 5.70
CA GLU A 155 -25.33 -7.68 4.98
C GLU A 155 -26.38 -6.73 5.59
N LYS A 156 -26.39 -6.61 6.92
CA LYS A 156 -27.32 -5.76 7.68
C LYS A 156 -26.91 -4.29 7.69
N ALA A 157 -25.64 -3.99 7.40
CA ALA A 157 -25.12 -2.63 7.42
C ALA A 157 -25.59 -1.80 6.20
N PRO A 158 -25.75 -0.47 6.35
CA PRO A 158 -26.05 0.42 5.23
C PRO A 158 -25.03 0.28 4.09
N GLY A 159 -25.52 -0.01 2.88
CA GLY A 159 -24.67 -0.24 1.71
C GLY A 159 -23.95 -1.59 1.68
N GLY A 160 -23.99 -2.40 2.74
CA GLY A 160 -23.24 -3.66 2.82
C GLY A 160 -23.73 -4.74 1.85
N LYS A 161 -25.04 -4.78 1.54
CA LYS A 161 -25.57 -5.64 0.45
C LYS A 161 -24.91 -5.38 -0.89
N SER A 162 -24.62 -4.11 -1.20
CA SER A 162 -23.94 -3.76 -2.46
C SER A 162 -22.49 -4.27 -2.48
N ILE A 163 -21.82 -4.26 -1.33
CA ILE A 163 -20.46 -4.79 -1.16
C ILE A 163 -20.47 -6.31 -1.35
N LEU A 164 -21.36 -7.03 -0.68
CA LEU A 164 -21.46 -8.50 -0.83
C LEU A 164 -21.83 -8.91 -2.26
N THR A 165 -22.69 -8.14 -2.93
CA THR A 165 -23.06 -8.39 -4.33
C THR A 165 -21.85 -8.29 -5.26
N LYS A 166 -20.96 -7.31 -5.03
CA LYS A 166 -19.70 -7.17 -5.81
C LYS A 166 -18.77 -8.38 -5.66
N HIS A 167 -18.89 -9.16 -4.58
CA HIS A 167 -18.07 -10.32 -4.27
C HIS A 167 -18.83 -11.65 -4.32
N LYS A 168 -19.98 -11.70 -5.03
CA LYS A 168 -20.85 -12.87 -5.08
C LYS A 168 -20.15 -14.13 -5.58
N GLU A 169 -19.29 -14.02 -6.59
CA GLU A 169 -18.53 -15.16 -7.15
C GLU A 169 -17.60 -15.79 -6.12
N THR A 170 -16.88 -14.96 -5.36
CA THR A 170 -16.01 -15.42 -4.26
C THR A 170 -16.82 -16.09 -3.17
N LEU A 171 -17.95 -15.51 -2.76
CA LEU A 171 -18.84 -16.09 -1.74
C LEU A 171 -19.41 -17.44 -2.20
N THR A 172 -19.76 -17.56 -3.48
CA THR A 172 -20.26 -18.82 -4.07
C THR A 172 -19.17 -19.89 -4.06
N THR A 173 -17.93 -19.52 -4.40
CA THR A 173 -16.78 -20.43 -4.33
C THR A 173 -16.53 -20.92 -2.91
N ILE A 174 -16.63 -20.04 -1.91
CA ILE A 174 -16.51 -20.41 -0.49
C ILE A 174 -17.62 -21.39 -0.10
N TYR A 175 -18.87 -21.10 -0.48
CA TYR A 175 -20.01 -21.96 -0.19
C TYR A 175 -19.84 -23.37 -0.77
N GLU A 176 -19.45 -23.51 -2.03
CA GLU A 176 -19.26 -24.82 -2.66
C GLU A 176 -18.11 -25.62 -2.00
N ARG A 177 -17.02 -24.93 -1.61
CA ARG A 177 -15.93 -25.58 -0.85
C ARG A 177 -16.40 -26.08 0.51
N LEU A 178 -17.17 -25.27 1.26
CA LEU A 178 -17.72 -25.69 2.54
C LEU A 178 -18.70 -26.85 2.38
N LYS A 179 -19.54 -26.83 1.34
CA LYS A 179 -20.49 -27.91 1.04
C LYS A 179 -19.78 -29.22 0.73
N HIS A 180 -18.62 -29.18 0.07
CA HIS A 180 -17.81 -30.37 -0.17
C HIS A 180 -17.26 -30.99 1.13
N LEU A 181 -16.94 -30.18 2.15
CA LEU A 181 -16.38 -30.67 3.43
C LEU A 181 -17.41 -31.35 4.34
N VAL A 182 -18.71 -31.19 4.08
CA VAL A 182 -19.81 -31.74 4.88
C VAL A 182 -20.36 -33.05 4.29
N LYS A 183 -19.90 -33.44 3.10
CA LYS A 183 -20.26 -34.71 2.44
C LYS A 183 -19.42 -35.86 2.98
#